data_AF-A0A2V7ZH84-F1
#
_entry.id   AF-A0A2V7ZH84-F1
#
_cell.length_a   1.000
_cell.length_b   1.000
_cell.length_c   1.000
_cell.angle_alpha   90.00
_cell.angle_beta   90.00
_cell.angle_gamma   90.00
#
_symmetry.space_group_name_H-M   'P 1'
#
loop_
_entity.id
_entity.type
_entity.pdbx_description
1 polymer ?
#
loop_
_entity_poly.entity_id
_entity_poly.type
_entity_poly.pdbx_seq_one_letter_code
_entity_poly.pdbx_strand_id
1 'polypeptide(L)' 'MRVMHSHLFLLIVFAFFVSLVFAVIAKDDAREQLRFGGLMFAGFIVSALVLGWLMFPFPL' A
#
# COMPACT_ATOMS: atom_id res chain seq x y z
N MET A 1 -17.20 -13.54 -15.04
CA MET A 1 -15.84 -13.12 -14.65
C MET A 1 -15.73 -13.22 -13.12
N ARG A 2 -15.08 -14.26 -12.58
CA ARG A 2 -14.79 -14.31 -11.14
C ARG A 2 -13.63 -13.36 -10.89
N VAL A 3 -13.93 -12.10 -10.57
CA VAL A 3 -12.95 -11.23 -9.92
C VAL A 3 -12.67 -11.89 -8.58
N MET A 4 -11.51 -12.51 -8.45
CA MET A 4 -11.01 -12.98 -7.16
C MET A 4 -10.97 -11.76 -6.25
N HIS A 5 -11.97 -11.61 -5.39
CA HIS A 5 -12.18 -10.46 -4.48
C HIS A 5 -11.17 -10.50 -3.32
N SER A 6 -9.90 -10.75 -3.62
CA SER A 6 -8.82 -10.64 -2.65
C SER A 6 -8.57 -9.18 -2.37
N HIS A 7 -9.32 -8.62 -1.40
CA HIS A 7 -9.16 -7.24 -0.91
C HIS A 7 -7.69 -6.89 -0.65
N LEU A 8 -6.92 -7.85 -0.14
CA LEU A 8 -5.48 -7.72 0.07
C LEU A 8 -4.70 -7.51 -1.24
N PHE A 9 -5.03 -8.24 -2.31
CA PHE A 9 -4.38 -8.10 -3.61
C PHE A 9 -4.65 -6.72 -4.23
N LEU A 10 -5.91 -6.27 -4.19
CA LEU A 10 -6.26 -4.92 -4.66
C LEU A 10 -5.52 -3.84 -3.87
N LEU A 11 -5.40 -4.00 -2.55
CA LEU A 11 -4.68 -3.06 -1.70
C LEU A 11 -3.19 -3.00 -2.04
N ILE A 12 -2.54 -4.15 -2.26
CA ILE A 12 -1.13 -4.21 -2.65
C ILE A 12 -0.90 -3.51 -3.99
N VAL A 13 -1.72 -3.81 -4.99
CA VAL A 13 -1.61 -3.19 -6.32
C VAL A 13 -1.86 -1.68 -6.22
N PHE A 14 -2.89 -1.25 -5.50
CA PHE A 14 -3.20 0.16 -5.28
C PHE A 14 -2.06 0.89 -4.57
N ALA A 15 -1.58 0.36 -3.45
CA ALA A 15 -0.49 0.95 -2.68
C ALA A 15 0.80 1.05 -3.49
N PHE A 16 1.08 0.05 -4.35
CA PHE A 16 2.22 0.09 -5.26
C PHE A 16 2.12 1.28 -6.23
N PHE A 17 1.00 1.42 -6.95
CA PHE A 17 0.83 2.53 -7.89
C PHE A 17 0.81 3.90 -7.22
N VAL A 18 0.11 4.04 -6.08
CA VAL A 18 0.08 5.31 -5.34
C VAL A 18 1.47 5.69 -4.86
N SER A 19 2.19 4.76 -4.22
CA SER A 19 3.54 5.04 -3.73
C SER A 19 4.51 5.39 -4.86
N LEU A 20 4.38 4.75 -6.03
CA LEU A 20 5.17 5.04 -7.21
C LEU A 20 4.90 6.45 -7.75
N VAL A 21 3.62 6.82 -7.92
CA VAL A 21 3.24 8.15 -8.41
C VAL A 21 3.71 9.25 -7.46
N PHE A 22 3.49 9.08 -6.16
CA PHE A 22 3.96 10.04 -5.16
C PHE A 22 5.48 10.12 -5.09
N ALA A 23 6.19 9.00 -5.23
CA ALA A 23 7.64 8.99 -5.30
C ALA A 23 8.16 9.80 -6.48
N VAL A 24 7.63 9.54 -7.68
CA VAL A 24 8.05 10.23 -8.90
C VAL A 24 7.75 11.73 -8.85
N ILE A 25 6.63 12.14 -8.24
CA ILE A 25 6.27 13.56 -8.13
C ILE A 25 7.06 14.27 -7.03
N ALA A 26 7.33 13.61 -5.90
CA ALA A 26 7.90 14.27 -4.72
C ALA A 26 9.43 14.42 -4.78
N LYS A 27 10.12 13.64 -5.61
CA LYS A 27 11.58 13.54 -5.65
C LYS A 27 12.06 13.48 -7.09
N ASP A 28 13.11 14.23 -7.43
CA ASP A 28 13.75 14.17 -8.76
C ASP A 28 14.85 13.10 -8.83
N ASP A 29 15.47 12.77 -7.69
CA ASP A 29 16.52 11.75 -7.59
C ASP A 29 15.95 10.34 -7.50
N ALA A 30 16.30 9.47 -8.45
CA ALA A 30 15.78 8.09 -8.52
C ALA A 30 16.03 7.27 -7.25
N ARG A 31 17.15 7.51 -6.56
CA ARG A 31 17.47 6.87 -5.28
C ARG A 31 16.56 7.34 -4.15
N GLU A 32 16.23 8.63 -4.13
CA GLU A 32 15.29 9.19 -3.14
C GLU A 32 13.86 8.79 -3.46
N GLN A 33 13.47 8.73 -4.74
CA GLN A 33 12.17 8.20 -5.19
C GLN A 33 11.96 6.77 -4.69
N LEU A 34 12.91 5.86 -4.90
CA LEU A 34 12.81 4.47 -4.44
C LEU A 34 12.68 4.38 -2.91
N ARG A 35 13.44 5.19 -2.16
CA ARG A 35 13.36 5.22 -0.69
C ARG A 35 12.02 5.76 -0.21
N PHE A 36 11.55 6.86 -0.79
CA PHE A 36 10.29 7.51 -0.42
C PHE A 36 9.09 6.65 -0.79
N GLY A 37 9.05 6.12 -2.02
CA GLY A 37 8.04 5.17 -2.48
C GLY A 37 8.03 3.90 -1.64
N GLY A 38 9.20 3.33 -1.36
CA GLY A 38 9.34 2.16 -0.49
C GLY A 38 8.81 2.39 0.93
N LEU A 39 9.11 3.56 1.53
CA LEU A 39 8.59 3.95 2.85
C LEU A 39 7.05 4.09 2.84
N MET A 40 6.49 4.76 1.82
CA MET A 40 5.04 4.90 1.70
C MET A 40 4.34 3.55 1.49
N PHE A 41 4.89 2.70 0.61
CA PHE A 41 4.37 1.36 0.35
C PHE A 41 4.38 0.51 1.61
N ALA A 42 5.48 0.50 2.36
CA ALA A 42 5.56 -0.17 3.65
C ALA A 42 4.54 0.39 4.64
N GLY A 43 4.34 1.71 4.68
CA GLY A 43 3.32 2.36 5.49
C GLY A 43 1.90 1.88 5.17
N PHE A 44 1.56 1.73 3.89
CA PHE A 44 0.28 1.17 3.46
C PHE A 44 0.10 -0.29 3.88
N ILE A 45 1.13 -1.13 3.73
CA ILE A 45 1.06 -2.54 4.16
C ILE A 45 0.91 -2.65 5.68
N VAL A 46 1.71 -1.91 6.46
CA VAL A 46 1.61 -1.91 7.92
C VAL A 46 0.24 -1.42 8.36
N SER A 47 -0.27 -0.35 7.75
CA SER A 47 -1.62 0.15 8.04
C SER A 47 -2.69 -0.89 7.72
N ALA A 48 -2.57 -1.59 6.58
CA ALA A 48 -3.50 -2.65 6.21
C ALA A 48 -3.48 -3.83 7.19
N LEU A 49 -2.30 -4.23 7.69
CA LEU A 49 -2.15 -5.27 8.69
C LEU A 49 -2.70 -4.83 10.05
N VAL A 50 -2.41 -3.61 10.48
CA VAL A 50 -2.92 -3.05 11.75
C VAL A 50 -4.43 -2.93 11.70
N LEU A 51 -5.00 -2.39 10.62
CA LEU A 51 -6.45 -2.29 10.44
C LEU A 51 -7.09 -3.67 10.32
N GLY A 52 -6.50 -4.58 9.55
CA GLY A 52 -6.99 -5.97 9.44
C GLY A 52 -6.98 -6.71 10.78
N TRP A 53 -5.92 -6.53 11.58
CA TRP A 53 -5.84 -7.07 12.93
C TRP A 53 -6.84 -6.41 13.87
N LEU A 54 -7.01 -5.09 13.79
CA LEU A 54 -7.97 -4.36 14.61
C LEU A 54 -9.41 -4.73 14.28
N MET A 55 -9.71 -5.13 13.04
CA MET A 55 -11.00 -5.66 12.62
C MET A 55 -11.24 -7.13 13.05
N PHE A 56 -10.20 -7.89 13.36
CA PHE A 56 -10.31 -9.29 13.81
C PHE A 56 -11.11 -9.48 15.12
N PRO A 57 -10.95 -8.65 16.17
CA PRO A 57 -11.72 -8.76 17.42
C PRO A 57 -13.11 -8.10 17.38
N PHE A 58 -13.52 -7.44 16.28
CA PHE A 58 -14.87 -6.91 16.15
C PHE A 58 -15.77 -7.93 15.43
N PRO A 59 -16.54 -8.75 16.17
CA PRO A 59 -17.63 -9.49 15.57
C PRO A 59 -18.68 -8.49 15.08
N LEU A 60 -18.95 -8.51 13.76
CA LEU A 60 -20.19 -7.99 13.20
C LEU A 60 -21.34 -8.94 13.53
#